data_AF-A0A2N6AD66-F1
#
_entry.id   AF-A0A2N6AD66-F1
#
_cell.length_a   1.000
_cell.length_b   1.000
_cell.length_c   1.000
_cell.angle_alpha   90.00
_cell.angle_beta   90.00
_cell.angle_gamma   90.00
#
_symmetry.space_group_name_H-M   'P 1'
#
loop_
_entity.id
_entity.type
_entity.pdbx_description
1 polymer ?
#
loop_
_entity_poly.entity_id
_entity_poly.type
_entity_poly.pdbx_seq_one_letter_code
_entity_poly.pdbx_strand_id
1 'polypeptide(L)'
;MSTKRPAWIRLTSAVSAPVVLFLITMFPNPYVFGIGLSLWFGFFLLLQFKYHVPRHQTALNFMTVLSFLTLILLVETVWLRWFFVVVSTVVFFFIAYWSEPRLEHAIHIKEKPLRRMMMMLYVFNVYALFVGLFALYLYFPRFPFAFLSIAGGAYAGLGAFMIWSLYFKFTADKLFVWTLIVVLCVVELMWVMRLLPFGYLALGFLLVWIWYMMQLFARFHLSSKGIVWRNQLGFLITNGILFILMLYIIRWI
;
A
#
# COMPACT_ATOMS: atom_id res chain seq x y z
N MET A 1 -3.56 -24.02 -17.53
CA MET A 1 -3.71 -25.08 -16.50
C MET A 1 -3.08 -24.59 -15.20
N SER A 2 -3.90 -24.12 -14.25
CA SER A 2 -3.43 -23.68 -12.93
C SER A 2 -3.14 -24.91 -12.07
N THR A 3 -1.87 -25.31 -11.97
CA THR A 3 -1.44 -26.23 -10.92
C THR A 3 -1.70 -25.54 -9.59
N LYS A 4 -2.71 -26.01 -8.85
CA LYS A 4 -3.01 -25.52 -7.50
C LYS A 4 -1.70 -25.53 -6.72
N ARG A 5 -1.28 -24.35 -6.23
CA ARG A 5 -0.07 -24.27 -5.41
C ARG A 5 -0.21 -25.20 -4.22
N PRO A 6 0.83 -26.00 -3.90
CA PRO A 6 0.77 -26.87 -2.76
C PRO A 6 0.59 -26.07 -1.47
N ALA A 7 -0.22 -26.59 -0.55
CA ALA A 7 -0.66 -25.87 0.65
C ALA A 7 0.51 -25.41 1.53
N TRP A 8 1.61 -26.16 1.55
CA TRP A 8 2.82 -25.79 2.29
C TRP A 8 3.44 -24.48 1.81
N ILE A 9 3.34 -24.14 0.51
CA ILE A 9 3.85 -22.87 -0.03
C ILE A 9 3.03 -21.70 0.48
N ARG A 10 1.71 -21.86 0.58
CA ARG A 10 0.83 -20.82 1.13
C ARG A 10 1.12 -20.60 2.60
N LEU A 11 1.25 -21.68 3.37
CA LEU A 11 1.59 -21.61 4.79
C LEU A 11 2.96 -20.93 5.01
N THR A 12 3.99 -21.37 4.29
CA THR A 12 5.34 -20.78 4.36
C THR A 12 5.34 -19.32 3.94
N SER A 13 4.58 -18.93 2.91
CA SER A 13 4.45 -17.52 2.52
C SER A 13 3.70 -16.65 3.55
N ALA A 14 2.73 -17.24 4.25
CA ALA A 14 1.98 -16.52 5.29
C ALA A 14 2.83 -16.27 6.54
N VAL A 15 3.75 -17.20 6.84
CA VAL A 15 4.53 -17.18 8.08
C VAL A 15 5.89 -16.51 7.89
N SER A 16 6.47 -16.53 6.68
CA SER A 16 7.83 -16.00 6.44
C SER A 16 7.97 -14.52 6.77
N ALA A 17 7.03 -13.68 6.34
CA ALA A 17 7.04 -12.24 6.62
C ALA A 17 6.91 -11.93 8.12
N PRO A 18 5.89 -12.45 8.84
CA PRO A 18 5.77 -12.25 10.28
C PRO A 18 6.98 -12.76 11.08
N VAL A 19 7.57 -13.89 10.70
CA VAL A 19 8.78 -14.41 11.37
C VAL A 19 9.95 -13.45 11.21
N VAL A 20 10.15 -12.89 10.02
CA VAL A 20 11.23 -11.91 9.80
C VAL A 20 10.97 -10.64 10.61
N LEU A 21 9.74 -10.15 10.64
CA LEU A 21 9.37 -8.99 11.46
C LEU A 21 9.56 -9.27 12.96
N PHE A 22 9.18 -10.46 13.43
CA PHE A 22 9.39 -10.90 14.80
C PHE A 22 10.89 -10.95 15.17
N LEU A 23 11.73 -11.52 14.29
CA LEU A 23 13.18 -11.58 14.51
C LEU A 23 13.80 -10.19 14.59
N ILE A 24 13.37 -9.26 13.73
CA ILE A 24 13.81 -7.86 13.77
C ILE A 24 13.38 -7.18 15.08
N THR A 25 12.17 -7.47 15.58
CA THR A 25 11.69 -6.89 16.85
C THR A 25 12.41 -7.44 18.08
N MET A 26 12.76 -8.73 18.08
CA MET A 26 13.45 -9.38 19.20
C MET A 26 14.95 -9.07 19.22
N PHE A 27 15.58 -9.01 18.05
CA PHE A 27 17.01 -8.78 17.90
C PHE A 27 17.24 -7.54 17.03
N PRO A 28 17.18 -6.32 17.61
CA PRO A 28 17.39 -5.07 16.89
C PRO A 28 18.88 -4.88 16.54
N ASN A 29 19.39 -5.75 15.66
CA ASN A 29 20.75 -5.75 15.17
C ASN A 29 20.74 -5.51 13.65
N PRO A 30 21.55 -4.59 13.10
CA PRO A 30 21.59 -4.30 11.67
C PRO A 30 21.88 -5.53 10.80
N TYR A 31 22.67 -6.49 11.31
CA TYR A 31 22.93 -7.75 10.60
C TYR A 31 21.69 -8.63 10.50
N VAL A 32 20.93 -8.75 11.59
CA VAL A 32 19.66 -9.52 11.62
C VAL A 32 18.65 -8.87 10.68
N PHE A 33 18.58 -7.54 10.67
CA PHE A 33 17.74 -6.78 9.74
C PHE A 33 18.11 -7.04 8.27
N GLY A 34 19.39 -6.89 7.93
CA GLY A 34 19.87 -7.06 6.56
C GLY A 34 19.74 -8.49 6.04
N ILE A 35 20.14 -9.48 6.84
CA ILE A 35 20.06 -10.90 6.48
C ILE A 35 18.59 -11.33 6.40
N GLY A 36 17.76 -10.96 7.38
CA GLY A 36 16.34 -11.31 7.41
C GLY A 36 15.58 -10.79 6.18
N LEU A 37 15.79 -9.53 5.82
CA LEU A 37 15.20 -8.95 4.61
C LEU A 37 15.71 -9.58 3.32
N SER A 38 17.02 -9.87 3.24
CA SER A 38 17.61 -10.49 2.05
C SER A 38 17.07 -11.90 1.83
N LEU A 39 16.97 -12.71 2.89
CA LEU A 39 16.39 -14.05 2.84
C LEU A 39 14.91 -14.00 2.45
N TRP A 40 14.17 -13.05 3.01
CA TRP A 40 12.76 -12.86 2.70
C TRP A 40 12.54 -12.45 1.24
N PHE A 41 13.33 -11.50 0.74
CA PHE A 41 13.26 -11.06 -0.66
C PHE A 41 13.64 -12.20 -1.62
N GLY A 42 14.70 -12.94 -1.29
CA GLY A 42 15.10 -14.15 -2.02
C GLY A 42 13.99 -15.20 -2.07
N PHE A 43 13.28 -15.43 -0.96
CA PHE A 43 12.15 -16.35 -0.92
C PHE A 43 11.02 -15.92 -1.85
N PHE A 44 10.63 -14.64 -1.88
CA PHE A 44 9.60 -14.15 -2.79
C PHE A 44 10.02 -14.17 -4.26
N LEU A 45 11.30 -13.91 -4.57
CA LEU A 45 11.84 -14.10 -5.91
C LEU A 45 11.75 -15.56 -6.34
N LEU A 46 12.13 -16.51 -5.48
CA LEU A 46 12.00 -17.95 -5.75
C LEU A 46 10.55 -18.34 -6.00
N LEU A 47 9.60 -17.79 -5.23
CA LEU A 47 8.17 -18.01 -5.47
C LEU A 47 7.74 -17.51 -6.85
N GLN A 48 8.19 -16.31 -7.25
CA GLN A 48 7.85 -15.73 -8.54
C GLN A 48 8.40 -16.54 -9.71
N PHE A 49 9.68 -16.93 -9.66
CA PHE A 49 10.35 -17.65 -10.76
C PHE A 49 9.94 -19.13 -10.86
N LYS A 50 9.89 -19.84 -9.73
CA LYS A 50 9.62 -21.29 -9.72
C LYS A 50 8.13 -21.60 -9.77
N TYR A 51 7.31 -20.86 -9.04
CA TYR A 51 5.89 -21.18 -8.83
C TYR A 51 4.92 -20.22 -9.54
N HIS A 52 5.43 -19.29 -10.36
CA HIS A 52 4.64 -18.41 -11.23
C HIS A 52 3.46 -17.74 -10.49
N VAL A 53 3.74 -17.20 -9.31
CA VAL A 53 2.76 -16.46 -8.50
C VAL A 53 2.22 -15.25 -9.29
N PRO A 54 0.91 -14.95 -9.26
CA PRO A 54 0.32 -13.77 -9.85
C PRO A 54 0.98 -12.51 -9.31
N ARG A 55 1.32 -11.59 -10.23
CA ARG A 55 2.02 -10.34 -9.92
C ARG A 55 1.34 -9.52 -8.82
N HIS A 56 0.00 -9.53 -8.76
CA HIS A 56 -0.76 -8.81 -7.71
C HIS A 56 -0.45 -9.32 -6.30
N GLN A 57 -0.35 -10.64 -6.11
CA GLN A 57 -0.10 -11.22 -4.80
C GLN A 57 1.34 -10.93 -4.33
N THR A 58 2.32 -11.05 -5.23
CA THR A 58 3.71 -10.72 -4.94
C THR A 58 3.88 -9.24 -4.61
N ALA A 59 3.26 -8.35 -5.40
CA ALA A 59 3.28 -6.91 -5.15
C ALA A 59 2.59 -6.56 -3.81
N LEU A 60 1.42 -7.14 -3.52
CA LEU A 60 0.72 -6.90 -2.26
C LEU A 60 1.55 -7.36 -1.05
N ASN A 61 2.16 -8.54 -1.12
CA ASN A 61 3.05 -9.03 -0.05
C ASN A 61 4.23 -8.09 0.17
N PHE A 62 4.89 -7.66 -0.90
CA PHE A 62 6.03 -6.75 -0.82
C PHE A 62 5.66 -5.40 -0.23
N MET A 63 4.58 -4.80 -0.73
CA MET A 63 4.07 -3.55 -0.19
C MET A 63 3.72 -3.68 1.29
N THR A 64 3.06 -4.77 1.68
CA THR A 64 2.62 -5.01 3.07
C THR A 64 3.79 -5.21 4.02
N VAL A 65 4.83 -5.96 3.64
CA VAL A 65 6.04 -6.12 4.47
C VAL A 65 6.70 -4.77 4.68
N LEU A 66 6.90 -4.00 3.61
CA LEU A 66 7.51 -2.69 3.70
C LEU A 66 6.72 -1.79 4.66
N SER A 67 5.40 -1.77 4.55
CA SER A 67 4.50 -0.99 5.40
C SER A 67 4.57 -1.38 6.88
N PHE A 68 4.51 -2.67 7.21
CA PHE A 68 4.66 -3.12 8.60
C PHE A 68 6.05 -2.84 9.15
N LEU A 69 7.09 -3.02 8.34
CA LEU A 69 8.46 -2.69 8.72
C LEU A 69 8.60 -1.20 9.03
N THR A 70 8.05 -0.33 8.18
CA THR A 70 8.02 1.11 8.42
C THR A 70 7.32 1.46 9.72
N LEU A 71 6.14 0.88 9.99
CA LEU A 71 5.40 1.13 11.22
C LEU A 71 6.15 0.62 12.46
N ILE A 72 6.73 -0.58 12.40
CA ILE A 72 7.48 -1.17 13.51
C ILE A 72 8.72 -0.33 13.85
N LEU A 73 9.43 0.18 12.83
CA LEU A 73 10.60 1.04 13.03
C LEU A 73 10.23 2.39 13.68
N LEU A 74 9.02 2.90 13.41
CA LEU A 74 8.57 4.18 13.93
C LEU A 74 8.08 4.13 15.37
N VAL A 75 7.60 2.95 15.79
CA VAL A 75 6.94 2.77 17.07
C VAL A 75 7.98 2.49 18.14
N GLU A 76 7.99 3.29 19.21
CA GLU A 76 8.90 3.09 20.34
C GLU A 76 8.35 2.10 21.37
N THR A 77 7.02 2.05 21.55
CA THR A 77 6.40 1.22 22.57
C THR A 77 6.45 -0.27 22.22
N VAL A 78 7.05 -1.07 23.10
CA VAL A 78 7.21 -2.53 22.93
C VAL A 78 5.86 -3.22 22.69
N TRP A 79 4.83 -2.88 23.46
CA TRP A 79 3.48 -3.45 23.30
C TRP A 79 2.88 -3.23 21.91
N LEU A 80 3.08 -2.05 21.34
CA LEU A 80 2.58 -1.74 20.00
C LEU A 80 3.36 -2.50 18.92
N ARG A 81 4.67 -2.73 19.10
CA ARG A 81 5.46 -3.58 18.18
C ARG A 81 4.92 -5.01 18.14
N TRP A 82 4.64 -5.59 19.30
CA TRP A 82 4.01 -6.92 19.40
C TRP A 82 2.65 -6.97 18.73
N PHE A 83 1.82 -5.95 18.96
CA PHE A 83 0.54 -5.80 18.29
C PHE A 83 0.70 -5.82 16.76
N PHE A 84 1.66 -5.05 16.20
CA PHE A 84 1.92 -5.05 14.76
C PHE A 84 2.39 -6.40 14.22
N VAL A 85 3.23 -7.15 14.96
CA VAL A 85 3.66 -8.49 14.56
C VAL A 85 2.45 -9.45 14.50
N VAL A 86 1.59 -9.45 15.52
CA VAL A 86 0.37 -10.30 15.54
C VAL A 86 -0.57 -9.92 14.41
N VAL A 87 -0.85 -8.63 14.22
CA VAL A 87 -1.70 -8.13 13.13
C VAL A 87 -1.10 -8.49 11.77
N SER A 88 0.22 -8.37 11.59
CA SER A 88 0.88 -8.77 10.34
C SER A 88 0.63 -10.25 10.03
N THR A 89 0.65 -11.13 11.03
CA THR A 89 0.37 -12.56 10.85
C THR A 89 -1.03 -12.79 10.29
N VAL A 90 -2.04 -12.09 10.83
CA VAL A 90 -3.42 -12.17 10.34
C VAL A 90 -3.54 -11.65 8.91
N VAL A 91 -2.88 -10.54 8.59
CA VAL A 91 -2.89 -9.95 7.25
C VAL A 91 -2.19 -10.85 6.23
N PHE A 92 -1.02 -11.41 6.55
CA PHE A 92 -0.31 -12.33 5.66
C PHE A 92 -1.05 -13.65 5.48
N PHE A 93 -1.74 -14.15 6.51
CA PHE A 93 -2.66 -15.27 6.37
C PHE A 93 -3.79 -14.95 5.38
N PHE A 94 -4.40 -13.77 5.51
CA PHE A 94 -5.42 -13.31 4.57
C PHE A 94 -4.87 -13.21 3.13
N ILE A 95 -3.67 -12.67 2.95
CA ILE A 95 -3.05 -12.56 1.61
C ILE A 95 -2.75 -13.96 1.03
N ALA A 96 -2.22 -14.88 1.82
CA ALA A 96 -1.84 -16.20 1.33
C ALA A 96 -3.05 -17.08 0.92
N TYR A 97 -4.16 -17.00 1.67
CA TYR A 97 -5.32 -17.86 1.47
C TYR A 97 -6.44 -17.22 0.63
N TRP A 98 -6.61 -15.91 0.72
CA TRP A 98 -7.80 -15.22 0.24
C TRP A 98 -7.50 -14.22 -0.89
N SER A 99 -6.23 -13.89 -1.19
CA SER A 99 -5.91 -12.92 -2.25
C SER A 99 -5.83 -13.49 -3.67
N GLU A 100 -6.23 -14.74 -3.91
CA GLU A 100 -6.27 -15.32 -5.27
C GLU A 100 -7.65 -15.09 -5.91
N PRO A 101 -7.85 -14.02 -6.71
CA PRO A 101 -9.09 -13.86 -7.47
C PRO A 101 -9.17 -14.97 -8.53
N ARG A 102 -10.28 -15.71 -8.55
CA ARG A 102 -10.55 -16.72 -9.59
C ARG A 102 -11.03 -16.01 -10.84
N LEU A 103 -10.08 -15.47 -11.62
CA LEU A 103 -10.30 -14.67 -12.83
C LEU A 103 -11.08 -15.38 -13.97
N GLU A 104 -11.42 -16.66 -13.81
CA GLU A 104 -12.01 -17.52 -14.85
C GLU A 104 -13.55 -17.59 -14.81
N HIS A 105 -14.22 -17.19 -13.72
CA HIS A 105 -15.69 -17.32 -13.64
C HIS A 105 -16.39 -15.97 -13.46
N ALA A 106 -17.44 -15.74 -14.25
CA ALA A 106 -18.22 -14.53 -14.28
C ALA A 106 -18.63 -14.06 -12.88
N ILE A 107 -18.11 -12.90 -12.47
CA ILE A 107 -18.65 -11.90 -11.54
C ILE A 107 -19.67 -12.50 -10.54
N HIS A 108 -19.24 -13.39 -9.66
CA HIS A 108 -20.07 -13.79 -8.53
C HIS A 108 -19.95 -12.76 -7.41
N ILE A 109 -21.10 -12.41 -6.82
CA ILE A 109 -21.32 -11.45 -5.73
C ILE A 109 -20.30 -11.58 -4.58
N LYS A 110 -19.71 -12.77 -4.38
CA LYS A 110 -18.67 -13.07 -3.37
C LYS A 110 -17.31 -12.42 -3.64
N GLU A 111 -16.96 -12.04 -4.86
CA GLU A 111 -15.64 -11.46 -5.18
C GLU A 111 -15.56 -9.94 -4.93
N LYS A 112 -16.71 -9.27 -4.83
CA LYS A 112 -16.80 -7.83 -4.57
C LYS A 112 -16.21 -7.43 -3.21
N PRO A 113 -16.55 -8.08 -2.07
CA PRO A 113 -15.94 -7.75 -0.78
C PRO A 113 -14.44 -8.04 -0.75
N LEU A 114 -14.02 -9.16 -1.35
CA LEU A 114 -12.61 -9.56 -1.46
C LEU A 114 -11.76 -8.48 -2.15
N ARG A 115 -12.24 -7.97 -3.28
CA ARG A 115 -11.59 -6.90 -4.04
C ARG A 115 -11.50 -5.60 -3.25
N ARG A 116 -12.54 -5.28 -2.47
CA ARG A 116 -12.55 -4.11 -1.58
C ARG A 116 -11.54 -4.27 -0.45
N MET A 117 -11.42 -5.45 0.16
CA MET A 117 -10.41 -5.71 1.18
C MET A 117 -8.99 -5.58 0.63
N MET A 118 -8.70 -6.14 -0.55
CA MET A 118 -7.40 -5.96 -1.20
C MET A 118 -7.11 -4.49 -1.54
N MET A 119 -8.11 -3.75 -2.03
CA MET A 119 -7.98 -2.31 -2.26
C MET A 119 -7.64 -1.57 -0.96
N MET A 120 -8.33 -1.86 0.14
CA MET A 120 -8.06 -1.25 1.44
C MET A 120 -6.67 -1.58 1.97
N LEU A 121 -6.16 -2.80 1.74
CA LEU A 121 -4.78 -3.16 2.07
C LEU A 121 -3.76 -2.33 1.28
N TYR A 122 -3.97 -2.12 -0.02
CA TYR A 122 -3.11 -1.21 -0.80
C TYR A 122 -3.16 0.23 -0.28
N VAL A 123 -4.35 0.75 0.06
CA VAL A 123 -4.50 2.10 0.63
C VAL A 123 -3.74 2.21 1.95
N PHE A 124 -3.87 1.21 2.83
CA PHE A 124 -3.15 1.16 4.09
C PHE A 124 -1.63 1.08 3.89
N ASN A 125 -1.19 0.31 2.89
CA ASN A 125 0.24 0.18 2.60
C ASN A 125 0.86 1.51 2.13
N VAL A 126 0.17 2.22 1.24
CA VAL A 126 0.57 3.57 0.79
C VAL A 126 0.58 4.55 1.96
N TYR A 127 -0.41 4.47 2.86
CA TYR A 127 -0.46 5.29 4.07
C TYR A 127 0.75 5.06 4.98
N ALA A 128 1.00 3.81 5.35
CA ALA A 128 2.12 3.44 6.20
C ALA A 128 3.47 3.88 5.62
N LEU A 129 3.64 3.76 4.30
CA LEU A 129 4.86 4.24 3.65
C LEU A 129 4.99 5.76 3.71
N PHE A 130 3.95 6.53 3.38
CA PHE A 130 4.02 7.99 3.44
C PHE A 130 4.32 8.48 4.85
N VAL A 131 3.69 7.89 5.86
CA VAL A 131 4.02 8.12 7.27
C VAL A 131 5.52 7.93 7.52
N GLY A 132 6.08 6.82 7.05
CA GLY A 132 7.51 6.55 7.14
C GLY A 132 8.40 7.54 6.40
N LEU A 133 8.04 7.94 5.18
CA LEU A 133 8.83 8.88 4.38
C LEU A 133 8.86 10.27 5.01
N PHE A 134 7.71 10.76 5.51
CA PHE A 134 7.67 12.03 6.24
C PHE A 134 8.44 11.96 7.56
N ALA A 135 8.35 10.85 8.29
CA ALA A 135 9.11 10.68 9.51
C ALA A 135 10.62 10.56 9.25
N LEU A 136 11.04 9.87 8.18
CA LEU A 136 12.45 9.79 7.77
C LEU A 136 12.99 11.19 7.46
N TYR A 137 12.23 12.01 6.73
CA TYR A 137 12.62 13.39 6.47
C TYR A 137 12.75 14.21 7.77
N LEU A 138 11.82 14.04 8.72
CA LEU A 138 11.82 14.74 10.00
C LEU A 138 13.02 14.34 10.88
N TYR A 139 13.32 13.04 10.99
CA TYR A 139 14.43 12.53 11.81
C TYR A 139 15.80 12.64 11.13
N PHE A 140 15.85 12.65 9.80
CA PHE A 140 17.08 12.76 9.01
C PHE A 140 17.02 13.95 8.03
N PRO A 141 17.12 15.21 8.50
CA PRO A 141 16.97 16.40 7.65
C PRO A 141 18.02 16.52 6.53
N ARG A 142 19.17 15.84 6.67
CA ARG A 142 20.24 15.81 5.65
C ARG A 142 19.88 14.95 4.44
N PHE A 143 18.86 14.09 4.55
CA PHE A 143 18.49 13.20 3.47
C PHE A 143 17.72 13.97 2.37
N PRO A 144 18.02 13.77 1.08
CA PRO A 144 17.42 14.55 0.00
C PRO A 144 15.92 14.26 -0.13
N PHE A 145 15.09 15.26 0.16
CA PHE A 145 13.63 15.16 0.06
C PHE A 145 13.16 14.80 -1.36
N ALA A 146 13.87 15.27 -2.39
CA ALA A 146 13.58 14.94 -3.78
C ALA A 146 13.54 13.41 -4.00
N PHE A 147 14.51 12.68 -3.45
CA PHE A 147 14.54 11.22 -3.56
C PHE A 147 13.35 10.57 -2.85
N LEU A 148 12.99 11.04 -1.66
CA LEU A 148 11.82 10.55 -0.91
C LEU A 148 10.52 10.81 -1.67
N SER A 149 10.37 11.98 -2.28
CA SER A 149 9.19 12.33 -3.06
C SER A 149 9.03 11.44 -4.30
N ILE A 150 10.11 11.19 -5.03
CA ILE A 150 10.12 10.30 -6.21
C ILE A 150 9.81 8.86 -5.79
N ALA A 151 10.44 8.36 -4.72
CA ALA A 151 10.19 7.02 -4.19
C ALA A 151 8.73 6.86 -3.71
N GLY A 152 8.20 7.85 -2.99
CA GLY A 152 6.81 7.89 -2.54
C GLY A 152 5.82 7.94 -3.70
N GLY A 153 6.08 8.80 -4.69
CA GLY A 153 5.30 8.89 -5.93
C GLY A 153 5.27 7.58 -6.69
N ALA A 154 6.44 6.97 -6.92
CA ALA A 154 6.55 5.67 -7.61
C ALA A 154 5.79 4.57 -6.87
N TYR A 155 5.91 4.50 -5.54
CA TYR A 155 5.19 3.51 -4.73
C TYR A 155 3.66 3.70 -4.77
N ALA A 156 3.20 4.96 -4.69
CA ALA A 156 1.78 5.30 -4.80
C ALA A 156 1.23 5.01 -6.20
N GLY A 157 2.04 5.26 -7.25
CA GLY A 157 1.72 4.87 -8.63
C GLY A 157 1.59 3.36 -8.79
N LEU A 158 2.53 2.58 -8.25
CA LEU A 158 2.44 1.12 -8.24
C LEU A 158 1.19 0.63 -7.51
N GLY A 159 0.86 1.22 -6.36
CA GLY A 159 -0.39 0.94 -5.64
C GLY A 159 -1.63 1.23 -6.50
N ALA A 160 -1.67 2.37 -7.17
CA ALA A 160 -2.79 2.76 -8.03
C ALA A 160 -2.95 1.80 -9.23
N PHE A 161 -1.84 1.48 -9.90
CA PHE A 161 -1.79 0.54 -11.01
C PHE A 161 -2.28 -0.87 -10.60
N MET A 162 -1.83 -1.36 -9.45
CA MET A 162 -2.25 -2.65 -8.91
C MET A 162 -3.74 -2.67 -8.55
N ILE A 163 -4.28 -1.57 -8.05
CA ILE A 163 -5.72 -1.50 -7.78
C ILE A 163 -6.51 -1.45 -9.10
N TRP A 164 -6.11 -0.64 -10.09
CA TRP A 164 -6.85 -0.55 -11.35
C TRP A 164 -6.89 -1.87 -12.13
N SER A 165 -5.78 -2.61 -12.11
CA SER A 165 -5.70 -3.95 -12.70
C SER A 165 -6.61 -4.99 -12.03
N LEU A 166 -7.03 -4.78 -10.77
CA LEU A 166 -8.09 -5.58 -10.15
C LEU A 166 -9.48 -5.29 -10.71
N TYR A 167 -9.71 -4.11 -11.30
CA TYR A 167 -11.02 -3.68 -11.81
C TYR A 167 -11.17 -3.84 -13.32
N PHE A 168 -10.09 -3.69 -14.07
CA PHE A 168 -10.14 -3.67 -15.52
C PHE A 168 -9.15 -4.65 -16.14
N LYS A 169 -9.60 -5.41 -17.15
CA LYS A 169 -8.74 -6.20 -18.04
C LYS A 169 -8.18 -5.34 -19.18
N PHE A 170 -7.76 -4.10 -18.90
CA PHE A 170 -7.19 -3.22 -19.92
C PHE A 170 -5.75 -3.63 -20.26
N THR A 171 -5.32 -3.34 -21.48
CA THR A 171 -3.91 -3.36 -21.87
C THR A 171 -3.12 -2.39 -20.99
N ALA A 172 -1.96 -2.84 -20.48
CA ALA A 172 -1.13 -2.09 -19.53
C ALA A 172 -0.77 -0.67 -20.04
N ASP A 173 -0.66 -0.50 -21.36
CA ASP A 173 -0.30 0.76 -22.01
C ASP A 173 -1.29 1.90 -21.72
N LYS A 174 -2.60 1.59 -21.68
CA LYS A 174 -3.62 2.61 -21.36
C LYS A 174 -3.59 3.04 -19.90
N LEU A 175 -3.15 2.17 -19.00
CA LEU A 175 -3.03 2.47 -17.56
C LEU A 175 -1.72 3.18 -17.23
N PHE A 176 -0.69 3.05 -18.08
CA PHE A 176 0.63 3.63 -17.83
C PHE A 176 0.58 5.16 -17.74
N VAL A 177 -0.09 5.82 -18.70
CA VAL A 177 -0.21 7.29 -18.71
C VAL A 177 -0.89 7.80 -17.44
N TRP A 178 -2.00 7.18 -17.02
CA TRP A 178 -2.69 7.54 -15.79
C TRP A 178 -1.84 7.27 -14.54
N THR A 179 -1.05 6.22 -14.55
CA THR A 179 -0.12 5.92 -13.45
C THR A 179 0.95 7.00 -13.35
N LEU A 180 1.52 7.43 -14.48
CA LEU A 180 2.51 8.49 -14.54
C LEU A 180 1.96 9.82 -14.03
N ILE A 181 0.73 10.18 -14.42
CA ILE A 181 0.05 11.37 -13.91
C ILE A 181 -0.10 11.29 -12.39
N VAL A 182 -0.53 10.14 -11.85
CA VAL A 182 -0.64 9.95 -10.40
C VAL A 182 0.71 10.08 -9.70
N VAL A 183 1.78 9.50 -10.26
CA VAL A 183 3.13 9.62 -9.71
C VAL A 183 3.56 11.09 -9.63
N LEU A 184 3.44 11.83 -10.74
CA LEU A 184 3.84 13.24 -10.80
C LEU A 184 3.04 14.10 -9.82
N CYS A 185 1.72 13.92 -9.77
CA CYS A 185 0.88 14.64 -8.82
C CYS A 185 1.24 14.30 -7.36
N VAL A 186 1.53 13.04 -7.03
CA VAL A 186 1.94 12.67 -5.67
C VAL A 186 3.29 13.30 -5.31
N VAL A 187 4.25 13.33 -6.24
CA VAL A 187 5.54 14.00 -6.05
C VAL A 187 5.30 15.48 -5.69
N GLU A 188 4.57 16.21 -6.52
CA GLU A 188 4.24 17.62 -6.28
C GLU A 188 3.48 17.82 -4.95
N LEU A 189 2.50 16.97 -4.67
CA LEU A 189 1.75 17.03 -3.40
C LEU A 189 2.67 16.81 -2.21
N MET A 190 3.64 15.90 -2.27
CA MET A 190 4.62 15.73 -1.18
C MET A 190 5.43 17.01 -0.94
N TRP A 191 5.82 17.73 -2.00
CA TRP A 191 6.51 19.03 -1.88
C TRP A 191 5.66 20.11 -1.24
N VAL A 192 4.35 20.14 -1.53
CA VAL A 192 3.41 21.06 -0.86
C VAL A 192 3.19 20.65 0.59
N MET A 193 2.96 19.37 0.84
CA MET A 193 2.63 18.84 2.16
C MET A 193 3.76 19.03 3.18
N ARG A 194 5.03 19.01 2.75
CA ARG A 194 6.16 19.25 3.67
C ARG A 194 6.20 20.68 4.25
N LEU A 195 5.54 21.64 3.59
CA LEU A 195 5.46 23.04 4.04
C LEU A 195 4.39 23.22 5.13
N LEU A 196 3.52 22.23 5.31
CA LEU A 196 2.48 22.28 6.33
C LEU A 196 3.04 21.86 7.69
N PRO A 197 2.75 22.60 8.77
CA PRO A 197 3.24 22.33 10.12
C PRO A 197 2.37 21.25 10.80
N PHE A 198 2.32 20.06 10.20
CA PHE A 198 1.57 18.92 10.73
C PHE A 198 2.50 17.76 11.07
N GLY A 199 2.08 16.93 12.04
CA GLY A 199 2.77 15.68 12.35
C GLY A 199 2.76 14.71 11.17
N TYR A 200 3.78 13.86 11.07
CA TYR A 200 3.96 12.90 9.97
C TYR A 200 2.76 11.95 9.77
N LEU A 201 2.04 11.59 10.84
CA LEU A 201 0.81 10.77 10.76
C LEU A 201 -0.31 11.51 10.01
N ALA A 202 -0.50 12.79 10.32
CA ALA A 202 -1.50 13.64 9.70
C ALA A 202 -1.13 13.95 8.25
N LEU A 203 0.15 14.26 7.97
CA LEU A 203 0.65 14.48 6.61
C LEU A 203 0.43 13.24 5.73
N GLY A 204 0.81 12.06 6.22
CA GLY A 204 0.59 10.80 5.50
C GLY A 204 -0.90 10.53 5.25
N PHE A 205 -1.76 10.83 6.22
CA PHE A 205 -3.21 10.63 6.10
C PHE A 205 -3.84 11.55 5.05
N LEU A 206 -3.55 12.85 5.13
CA LEU A 206 -4.04 13.85 4.18
C LEU A 206 -3.56 13.54 2.75
N LEU A 207 -2.29 13.14 2.59
CA LEU A 207 -1.73 12.78 1.29
C LEU A 207 -2.41 11.53 0.71
N VAL A 208 -2.63 10.48 1.50
CA VAL A 208 -3.38 9.29 1.06
C VAL A 208 -4.82 9.64 0.73
N TRP A 209 -5.45 10.54 1.48
CA TRP A 209 -6.81 10.98 1.17
C TRP A 209 -6.89 11.58 -0.23
N ILE A 210 -6.01 12.54 -0.54
CA ILE A 210 -5.97 13.18 -1.86
C ILE A 210 -5.65 12.14 -2.94
N TRP A 211 -4.65 11.28 -2.71
CA TRP A 211 -4.29 10.21 -3.63
C TRP A 211 -5.45 9.24 -3.89
N TYR A 212 -6.22 8.87 -2.87
CA TYR A 212 -7.39 8.01 -2.99
C TYR A 212 -8.50 8.67 -3.82
N MET A 213 -8.72 9.97 -3.65
CA MET A 213 -9.68 10.72 -4.47
C MET A 213 -9.26 10.78 -5.93
N MET A 214 -7.98 11.05 -6.20
CA MET A 214 -7.42 10.97 -7.56
C MET A 214 -7.62 9.59 -8.18
N GLN A 215 -7.39 8.54 -7.39
CA GLN A 215 -7.55 7.17 -7.82
C GLN A 215 -9.00 6.83 -8.20
N LEU A 216 -9.98 7.34 -7.43
CA LEU A 216 -11.40 7.20 -7.72
C LEU A 216 -11.77 7.90 -9.02
N PHE A 217 -11.29 9.12 -9.25
CA PHE A 217 -11.54 9.85 -10.49
C PHE A 217 -10.98 9.13 -11.72
N ALA A 218 -9.72 8.70 -11.66
CA ALA A 218 -9.11 7.91 -12.72
C ALA A 218 -9.92 6.62 -12.98
N ARG A 219 -10.36 5.93 -11.93
CA ARG A 219 -11.20 4.73 -12.05
C ARG A 219 -12.55 5.02 -12.72
N PHE A 220 -13.22 6.13 -12.38
CA PHE A 220 -14.49 6.49 -12.99
C PHE A 220 -14.32 6.90 -14.45
N HIS A 221 -13.26 7.63 -14.77
CA HIS A 221 -12.92 7.99 -16.14
C HIS A 221 -12.63 6.77 -17.02
N LEU A 222 -11.94 5.77 -16.48
CA LEU A 222 -11.65 4.50 -17.18
C LEU A 222 -12.87 3.57 -17.30
N SER A 223 -13.97 3.85 -16.60
CA SER A 223 -15.19 3.05 -16.69
C SER A 223 -16.00 3.42 -17.92
N SER A 224 -16.68 2.44 -18.54
CA SER A 224 -17.52 2.67 -19.74
C SER A 224 -18.67 3.66 -19.52
N LYS A 225 -19.10 3.85 -18.27
CA LYS A 225 -20.14 4.83 -17.90
C LYS A 225 -19.59 6.25 -17.67
N GLY A 226 -18.28 6.43 -17.68
CA GLY A 226 -17.62 7.69 -17.36
C GLY A 226 -17.97 8.22 -15.96
N ILE A 227 -17.78 9.52 -15.79
CA ILE A 227 -18.04 10.24 -14.54
C ILE A 227 -19.50 10.73 -14.52
N VAL A 228 -20.33 10.10 -13.70
CA VAL A 228 -21.73 10.54 -13.49
C VAL A 228 -21.76 11.63 -12.44
N TRP A 229 -21.47 12.86 -12.86
CA TRP A 229 -21.32 14.04 -11.98
C TRP A 229 -22.46 14.24 -11.00
N ARG A 230 -23.72 14.04 -11.43
CA ARG A 230 -24.91 14.22 -10.60
C ARG A 230 -24.91 13.38 -9.31
N ASN A 231 -24.35 12.17 -9.37
CA ASN A 231 -24.27 11.28 -8.20
C ASN A 231 -22.97 11.47 -7.40
N GLN A 232 -21.93 12.01 -8.03
CA GLN A 232 -20.60 12.15 -7.44
C GLN A 232 -20.37 13.50 -6.78
N LEU A 233 -21.14 14.53 -7.16
CA LEU A 233 -21.02 15.87 -6.60
C LEU A 233 -21.29 15.88 -5.09
N GLY A 234 -22.33 15.17 -4.62
CA GLY A 234 -22.61 15.03 -3.18
C GLY A 234 -21.49 14.31 -2.42
N PHE A 235 -20.91 13.28 -3.02
CA PHE A 235 -19.74 12.59 -2.47
C PHE A 235 -18.52 13.51 -2.37
N LEU A 236 -18.28 14.33 -3.41
CA LEU A 236 -17.15 15.25 -3.46
C LEU A 236 -17.29 16.39 -2.45
N ILE A 237 -18.48 16.97 -2.34
CA ILE A 237 -18.79 18.01 -1.35
C ILE A 237 -18.60 17.46 0.07
N THR A 238 -19.14 16.27 0.34
CA THR A 238 -19.00 15.64 1.66
C THR A 238 -17.52 15.41 2.00
N ASN A 239 -16.73 14.89 1.06
CA ASN A 239 -15.29 14.72 1.25
C ASN A 239 -14.56 16.05 1.44
N GLY A 240 -14.92 17.09 0.68
CA GLY A 240 -14.32 18.42 0.82
C GLY A 240 -14.58 19.03 2.19
N ILE A 241 -15.82 18.95 2.69
CA ILE A 241 -16.18 19.41 4.04
C ILE A 241 -15.41 18.62 5.10
N LEU A 242 -15.38 17.28 4.98
CA LEU A 242 -14.66 16.42 5.90
C LEU A 242 -13.15 16.72 5.90
N PHE A 243 -12.56 17.00 4.73
CA PHE A 243 -11.16 17.36 4.60
C PHE A 243 -10.84 18.69 5.30
N ILE A 244 -11.67 19.72 5.10
CA ILE A 244 -11.51 21.03 5.77
C ILE A 244 -11.67 20.87 7.29
N LEU A 245 -12.68 20.12 7.73
CA LEU A 245 -12.91 19.84 9.14
C LEU A 245 -11.72 19.08 9.76
N MET A 246 -11.11 18.15 9.01
CA MET A 246 -9.91 17.46 9.45
C MET A 246 -8.72 18.42 9.61
N LEU A 247 -8.51 19.36 8.68
CA LEU A 247 -7.47 20.38 8.80
C LEU A 247 -7.65 21.27 10.04
N TYR A 248 -8.90 21.50 10.47
CA TYR A 248 -9.20 22.25 11.69
C TYR A 248 -8.91 21.44 12.96
N ILE A 249 -9.19 20.14 12.95
CA ILE A 249 -8.98 19.23 14.10
C ILE A 249 -7.49 18.92 14.30
N ILE A 250 -6.73 18.77 13.21
CA ILE A 250 -5.30 18.49 13.30
C ILE A 250 -4.63 19.67 13.99
N ARG A 251 -4.10 19.41 15.19
CA ARG A 251 -3.35 20.41 15.95
C ARG A 251 -2.07 20.76 15.18
N TRP A 252 -1.91 22.04 14.91
CA TRP A 252 -0.72 22.63 14.31
C TRP A 252 0.45 22.43 15.29
N ILE A 253 1.57 21.90 14.80
CA ILE A 253 2.79 21.64 15.59
C ILE A 253 3.82 22.71 15.24
#